data_AF-A0ABD3VKK1-F1
#
_entry.id   AF-A0ABD3VKK1-F1
#
_cell.length_a   1.000
_cell.length_b   1.000
_cell.length_c   1.000
_cell.angle_alpha   90.00
_cell.angle_beta   90.00
_cell.angle_gamma   90.00
#
_symmetry.space_group_name_H-M   'P 1'
#
loop_
_entity.id
_entity.type
_entity.pdbx_description
1 polymer ?
#
loop_
_entity_poly.entity_id
_entity_poly.type
_entity_poly.pdbx_seq_one_letter_code
_entity_poly.pdbx_strand_id
1 'polypeptide(L)'
;MIWSRIRSWFWFKREDSLMKSHLAAQCSRMLNDYKNGLKLIKEYPGRFKFLIYEDLMDDRTNKAKKLYKFLGMNCSSEEDALIKMLERATKTRHLPEDMSRFSNIKTPAFAWRILLRWKTVQIADSVCLDAYKTLGYMAFPDESAYSNYSFVSFRTPSYLSL
;
A
#
# COMPACT_ATOMS: atom_id res chain seq x y z
N MET A 1 -0.46 3.08 2.23
CA MET A 1 -0.66 4.55 2.43
C MET A 1 -1.94 4.93 3.18
N ILE A 2 -2.98 4.10 3.17
CA ILE A 2 -4.20 4.33 3.98
C ILE A 2 -3.90 4.23 5.48
N TRP A 3 -3.00 3.33 5.90
CA TRP A 3 -2.68 3.11 7.32
C TRP A 3 -1.61 4.02 7.94
N SER A 4 -0.71 4.64 7.16
CA SER A 4 0.33 5.51 7.77
C SER A 4 -0.25 6.79 8.38
N ARG A 5 -1.51 7.13 8.03
CA ARG A 5 -2.25 8.27 8.57
C ARG A 5 -3.36 7.87 9.56
N ILE A 6 -3.55 6.59 9.83
CA ILE A 6 -4.49 6.06 10.84
C ILE A 6 -3.69 5.74 12.11
N ARG A 7 -2.91 6.70 12.59
CA ARG A 7 -2.14 6.57 13.83
C ARG A 7 -2.86 7.28 14.96
N SER A 8 -4.02 6.77 15.32
CA SER A 8 -4.52 6.87 16.69
C SER A 8 -5.47 5.72 16.95
N TRP A 9 -5.29 4.99 18.03
CA TRP A 9 -6.19 3.91 18.48
C TRP A 9 -7.64 4.38 18.81
N PHE A 10 -7.97 5.64 18.56
CA PHE A 10 -9.22 6.29 18.94
C PHE A 10 -10.38 6.16 17.94
N TRP A 11 -10.20 5.51 16.80
CA TRP A 11 -11.23 5.47 15.73
C TRP A 11 -12.27 4.35 15.85
N PHE A 12 -12.14 3.45 16.83
CA PHE A 12 -12.98 2.24 16.93
C PHE A 12 -14.41 2.45 17.47
N LYS A 13 -14.85 3.71 17.68
CA LYS A 13 -16.23 4.08 18.06
C LYS A 13 -16.77 5.29 17.25
N ARG A 14 -16.55 5.34 15.93
CA ARG A 14 -17.16 6.39 15.09
C ARG A 14 -18.43 5.92 14.39
N GLU A 15 -19.37 6.84 14.27
CA GLU A 15 -20.57 6.72 13.46
C GLU A 15 -20.19 6.49 11.98
N ASP A 16 -20.92 5.59 11.30
CA ASP A 16 -20.60 5.14 9.93
C ASP A 16 -20.52 6.33 8.93
N SER A 17 -21.29 7.40 9.17
CA SER A 17 -21.31 8.64 8.36
C SER A 17 -19.96 9.37 8.37
N LEU A 18 -19.36 9.49 9.55
CA LEU A 18 -18.09 10.19 9.74
C LEU A 18 -16.91 9.36 9.21
N MET A 19 -17.01 8.04 9.26
CA MET A 19 -16.03 7.17 8.62
C MET A 19 -16.10 7.27 7.09
N LYS A 20 -17.30 7.26 6.51
CA LYS A 20 -17.51 7.45 5.07
C LYS A 20 -16.90 8.76 4.57
N SER A 21 -17.13 9.88 5.26
CA SER A 21 -16.59 11.18 4.85
C SER A 21 -15.06 11.21 4.90
N HIS A 22 -14.45 10.60 5.91
CA HIS A 22 -12.99 10.49 6.03
C HIS A 22 -12.39 9.62 4.92
N LEU A 23 -13.02 8.49 4.61
CA LEU A 23 -12.61 7.62 3.51
C LEU A 23 -12.73 8.33 2.16
N ALA A 24 -13.84 9.04 1.93
CA ALA A 24 -14.06 9.81 0.71
C ALA A 24 -12.99 10.89 0.53
N ALA A 25 -12.68 11.65 1.59
CA ALA A 25 -11.63 12.65 1.57
C ALA A 25 -10.25 12.03 1.27
N GLN A 26 -9.94 10.89 1.87
CA GLN A 26 -8.66 10.19 1.65
C GLN A 26 -8.54 9.67 0.22
N CYS A 27 -9.58 9.03 -0.31
CA CYS A 27 -9.59 8.48 -1.67
C CYS A 27 -9.58 9.59 -2.74
N SER A 28 -10.25 10.71 -2.48
CA SER A 28 -10.16 11.92 -3.30
C SER A 28 -8.74 12.50 -3.33
N ARG A 29 -8.05 12.57 -2.18
CA ARG A 29 -6.65 12.99 -2.12
C ARG A 29 -5.74 12.09 -2.94
N MET A 30 -5.89 10.77 -2.82
CA MET A 30 -5.10 9.80 -3.60
C MET A 30 -5.32 9.95 -5.12
N LEU A 31 -6.56 10.18 -5.55
CA LEU A 31 -6.88 10.47 -6.95
C LEU A 31 -6.28 11.80 -7.42
N ASN A 32 -6.29 12.82 -6.57
CA ASN A 32 -5.67 14.11 -6.89
C ASN A 32 -4.15 14.00 -6.97
N ASP A 33 -3.51 13.25 -6.07
CA ASP A 33 -2.08 12.95 -6.12
C ASP A 33 -1.71 12.23 -7.42
N TYR A 34 -2.53 11.26 -7.85
CA TYR A 34 -2.36 10.61 -9.15
C TYR A 34 -2.49 11.61 -10.31
N LYS A 35 -3.57 12.39 -10.37
CA LYS A 35 -3.80 13.37 -11.45
C LYS A 35 -2.69 14.42 -11.52
N ASN A 36 -2.24 14.92 -10.38
CA ASN A 36 -1.16 15.90 -10.31
C ASN A 36 0.20 15.26 -10.64
N GLY A 37 0.44 14.03 -10.19
CA GLY A 37 1.62 13.25 -10.57
C GLY A 37 1.71 13.04 -12.08
N LEU A 38 0.60 12.76 -12.77
CA LEU A 38 0.58 12.67 -14.23
C LEU A 38 0.98 13.98 -14.92
N LYS A 39 0.54 15.13 -14.39
CA LYS A 39 0.97 16.44 -14.90
C LYS A 39 2.47 16.63 -14.73
N LEU A 40 3.02 16.30 -13.57
CA LEU A 40 4.45 16.41 -13.28
C LEU A 40 5.30 15.47 -14.15
N ILE A 41 4.83 14.25 -14.41
CA ILE A 41 5.48 13.30 -15.33
C ILE A 41 5.54 13.88 -16.75
N LYS A 42 4.45 14.53 -17.19
CA LYS A 42 4.39 15.16 -18.51
C LYS A 42 5.29 16.40 -18.61
N GLU A 43 5.31 17.23 -17.57
CA GLU A 43 6.07 18.49 -17.54
C GLU A 43 7.57 18.27 -17.32
N TYR A 44 7.93 17.26 -16.52
CA TYR A 44 9.33 16.92 -16.22
C TYR A 44 9.61 15.43 -16.50
N PRO A 45 9.68 15.03 -17.79
CA PRO A 45 9.93 13.65 -18.18
C PRO A 45 11.21 13.10 -17.54
N GLY A 46 11.13 11.90 -16.96
CA GLY A 46 12.26 11.23 -16.31
C GLY A 46 12.65 11.78 -14.93
N ARG A 47 11.99 12.83 -14.43
CA ARG A 47 12.25 13.40 -13.08
C ARG A 47 11.18 13.08 -12.05
N PHE A 48 10.01 12.60 -12.49
CA PHE A 48 8.94 12.13 -11.62
C PHE A 48 8.56 10.68 -11.93
N LYS A 49 8.32 9.91 -10.88
CA LYS A 49 7.77 8.55 -10.93
C LYS A 49 6.83 8.34 -9.75
N PHE A 50 5.84 7.49 -9.94
CA PHE A 50 5.04 6.98 -8.83
C PHE A 50 5.81 5.90 -8.07
N LEU A 51 5.63 5.89 -6.76
CA LEU A 51 6.12 4.83 -5.87
C LEU A 51 4.93 4.37 -5.03
N ILE A 52 4.46 3.14 -5.29
CA ILE A 52 3.39 2.52 -4.51
C ILE A 52 4.04 1.62 -3.44
N TYR A 53 3.58 1.76 -2.20
CA TYR A 53 4.18 1.04 -1.08
C TYR A 53 4.02 -0.47 -1.22
N GLU A 54 2.84 -0.91 -1.64
CA GLU A 54 2.51 -2.32 -1.86
C GLU A 54 3.39 -2.93 -2.96
N ASP A 55 3.65 -2.17 -4.05
CA ASP A 55 4.57 -2.55 -5.13
C ASP A 55 6.03 -2.67 -4.66
N LEU A 56 6.48 -1.70 -3.86
CA LEU A 56 7.81 -1.72 -3.28
C LEU A 56 8.00 -2.94 -2.37
N MET A 57 6.96 -3.34 -1.63
CA MET A 57 7.04 -4.44 -0.67
C MET A 57 6.98 -5.83 -1.31
N ASP A 58 6.45 -5.96 -2.53
CA ASP A 58 6.36 -7.23 -3.27
C ASP A 58 7.73 -7.69 -3.79
N ASP A 59 8.55 -6.77 -4.30
CA ASP A 59 9.92 -7.05 -4.80
C ASP A 59 10.91 -5.98 -4.35
N ARG A 60 11.18 -5.95 -3.05
CA ARG A 60 11.94 -4.88 -2.37
C ARG A 60 13.31 -4.64 -2.97
N THR A 61 14.09 -5.70 -3.20
CA THR A 61 15.45 -5.57 -3.73
C THR A 61 15.44 -4.98 -5.13
N ASN A 62 14.64 -5.53 -6.05
CA ASN A 62 14.66 -5.02 -7.42
C ASN A 62 14.03 -3.63 -7.51
N LYS A 63 12.95 -3.35 -6.77
CA LYS A 63 12.30 -2.03 -6.75
C LYS A 63 13.18 -0.98 -6.10
N ALA A 64 13.95 -1.31 -5.07
CA ALA A 64 14.97 -0.43 -4.52
C ALA A 64 16.05 -0.11 -5.57
N LYS A 65 16.61 -1.13 -6.24
CA LYS A 65 17.60 -0.90 -7.32
C LYS A 65 17.07 0.01 -8.43
N LYS A 66 15.81 -0.18 -8.84
CA LYS A 66 15.15 0.71 -9.82
C LYS A 66 15.02 2.15 -9.31
N LEU A 67 14.68 2.33 -8.03
CA LEU A 67 14.58 3.65 -7.41
C LEU A 67 15.95 4.35 -7.36
N TYR A 68 17.01 3.66 -6.94
CA TYR A 68 18.38 4.21 -6.94
C TYR A 68 18.79 4.64 -8.36
N LYS A 69 18.57 3.76 -9.36
CA LYS A 69 18.82 4.09 -10.77
C LYS A 69 18.05 5.32 -11.23
N PHE A 70 16.78 5.44 -10.86
CA PHE A 70 15.96 6.62 -11.18
C PHE A 70 16.49 7.91 -10.55
N LEU A 71 17.04 7.84 -9.34
CA LEU A 71 17.67 8.96 -8.64
C LEU A 71 19.09 9.30 -9.17
N GLY A 72 19.59 8.57 -10.18
CA GLY A 72 20.95 8.74 -10.68
C GLY A 72 22.03 8.22 -9.73
N MET A 73 21.65 7.37 -8.76
CA MET A 73 22.56 6.75 -7.81
C MET A 73 23.01 5.38 -8.34
N ASN A 74 24.30 5.08 -8.21
CA ASN A 74 24.85 3.77 -8.54
C ASN A 74 24.78 2.87 -7.32
N CYS A 75 24.03 1.76 -7.41
CA CYS A 75 24.06 0.68 -6.42
C CYS A 75 25.48 0.15 -6.23
N SER A 76 26.21 0.72 -5.27
CA SER A 76 27.52 0.23 -4.85
C SER A 76 27.38 -1.09 -4.06
N SER A 77 28.49 -1.76 -3.81
CA SER A 77 28.51 -2.96 -2.95
C SER A 77 27.98 -2.71 -1.54
N GLU A 78 28.14 -1.48 -1.02
CA GLU A 78 27.62 -1.05 0.28
C GLU A 78 26.10 -0.82 0.25
N GLU A 79 25.56 -0.31 -0.86
CA GLU A 79 24.12 -0.13 -1.04
C GLU A 79 23.41 -1.47 -1.22
N ASP A 80 24.03 -2.42 -1.94
CA ASP A 80 23.57 -3.82 -2.00
C ASP A 80 23.61 -4.49 -0.61
N ALA A 81 24.61 -4.16 0.22
CA ALA A 81 24.67 -4.63 1.61
C ALA A 81 23.57 -3.99 2.49
N LEU A 82 23.28 -2.70 2.29
CA LEU A 82 22.19 -1.99 2.97
C LEU A 82 20.81 -2.54 2.58
N ILE A 83 20.57 -2.78 1.29
CA ILE A 83 19.34 -3.40 0.79
C ILE A 83 19.17 -4.79 1.42
N LYS A 84 20.23 -5.61 1.42
CA LYS A 84 20.23 -6.93 2.10
C LYS A 84 20.05 -6.83 3.61
N MET A 85 20.60 -5.80 4.26
CA MET A 85 20.43 -5.57 5.69
C MET A 85 18.98 -5.19 6.03
N LEU A 86 18.36 -4.32 5.24
CA LEU A 86 16.95 -3.94 5.38
C LEU A 86 16.02 -5.13 5.15
N GLU A 87 16.35 -6.03 4.23
CA GLU A 87 15.63 -7.30 4.05
C GLU A 87 15.72 -8.20 5.30
N ARG A 88 16.89 -8.28 5.94
CA ARG A 88 17.08 -9.07 7.17
C ARG A 88 16.34 -8.46 8.36
N ALA A 89 16.45 -7.15 8.56
CA ALA A 89 15.83 -6.41 9.67
C ALA A 89 14.29 -6.46 9.66
N THR A 90 13.69 -6.74 8.50
CA THR A 90 12.24 -6.87 8.34
C THR A 90 11.75 -8.31 8.46
N LYS A 91 12.61 -9.32 8.28
CA LYS A 91 12.31 -10.72 8.63
C LYS A 91 12.28 -10.93 10.15
N THR A 92 12.99 -10.11 10.92
CA THR A 92 13.11 -10.23 12.38
C THR A 92 12.09 -9.42 13.18
N ARG A 93 11.25 -8.60 12.52
CA ARG A 93 10.11 -7.98 13.20
C ARG A 93 9.11 -9.07 13.55
N HIS A 94 9.19 -9.54 14.79
CA HIS A 94 8.14 -10.31 15.42
C HIS A 94 6.84 -9.50 15.28
N LEU A 95 5.91 -10.00 14.48
CA LEU A 95 4.52 -9.61 14.64
C LEU A 95 4.15 -10.00 16.10
N PRO A 96 3.29 -9.22 16.79
CA PRO A 96 2.82 -9.59 18.13
C PRO A 96 2.45 -11.08 18.21
N GLU A 97 2.71 -11.80 19.32
CA GLU A 97 2.52 -13.27 19.43
C GLU A 97 1.14 -13.79 18.93
N ASP A 98 0.09 -12.97 19.04
CA ASP A 98 -1.27 -13.19 18.51
C ASP A 98 -1.31 -13.34 16.97
N MET A 99 -0.38 -12.68 16.27
CA MET A 99 -0.35 -12.60 14.81
C MET A 99 0.34 -13.79 14.13
N SER A 100 0.83 -14.77 14.90
CA SER A 100 1.39 -16.04 14.39
C SER A 100 0.40 -16.82 13.51
N ARG A 101 -0.91 -16.60 13.69
CA ARG A 101 -2.00 -17.15 12.86
C ARG A 101 -2.08 -16.55 11.45
N PHE A 102 -1.37 -15.45 11.17
CA PHE A 102 -1.38 -14.75 9.89
C PHE A 102 -0.10 -14.99 9.08
N SER A 103 0.54 -16.15 9.26
CA SER A 103 1.73 -16.61 8.51
C SER A 103 1.61 -16.48 6.98
N ASN A 104 0.38 -16.43 6.45
CA ASN A 104 0.09 -16.25 5.02
C ASN A 104 0.16 -14.80 4.55
N ILE A 105 0.10 -13.80 5.45
CA ILE A 105 0.33 -12.39 5.09
C ILE A 105 1.84 -12.13 5.10
N LYS A 106 2.44 -12.34 3.93
CA LYS A 106 3.89 -12.29 3.73
C LYS A 106 4.49 -10.89 3.88
N THR A 107 3.68 -9.82 3.86
CA THR A 107 4.19 -8.44 3.87
C THR A 107 3.39 -7.52 4.82
N PRO A 108 4.06 -6.64 5.59
CA PRO A 108 3.42 -5.60 6.40
C PRO A 108 2.48 -4.67 5.62
N ALA A 109 2.60 -4.61 4.29
CA ALA A 109 1.75 -3.79 3.44
C ALA A 109 0.28 -4.21 3.45
N PHE A 110 0.01 -5.49 3.74
CA PHE A 110 -1.35 -6.05 3.79
C PHE A 110 -1.85 -6.33 5.21
N ALA A 111 -1.14 -5.87 6.25
CA ALA A 111 -1.53 -6.09 7.65
C ALA A 111 -2.92 -5.53 8.00
N TRP A 112 -3.39 -4.53 7.25
CA TRP A 112 -4.73 -3.96 7.41
C TRP A 112 -5.87 -4.99 7.25
N ARG A 113 -5.66 -6.07 6.48
CA ARG A 113 -6.65 -7.15 6.31
C ARG A 113 -6.93 -7.94 7.59
N ILE A 114 -6.02 -7.84 8.56
CA ILE A 114 -6.17 -8.47 9.88
C ILE A 114 -6.81 -7.47 10.85
N LEU A 115 -6.37 -6.23 10.76
CA LEU A 115 -6.67 -5.19 11.74
C LEU A 115 -8.05 -4.55 11.53
N LEU A 116 -8.58 -4.60 10.31
CA LEU A 116 -9.89 -4.03 9.98
C LEU A 116 -10.99 -5.09 10.04
N ARG A 117 -12.15 -4.69 10.54
CA ARG A 117 -13.37 -5.52 10.48
C ARG A 117 -13.95 -5.45 9.06
N TRP A 118 -14.61 -6.53 8.65
CA TRP A 118 -15.25 -6.60 7.33
C TRP A 118 -16.18 -5.42 7.04
N LYS A 119 -17.03 -5.03 8.00
CA LYS A 119 -17.90 -3.84 7.88
C LYS A 119 -17.14 -2.56 7.50
N THR A 120 -15.95 -2.35 8.05
CA THR A 120 -15.11 -1.18 7.72
C THR A 120 -14.59 -1.26 6.29
N VAL A 121 -14.20 -2.45 5.85
CA VAL A 121 -13.71 -2.68 4.49
C VAL A 121 -14.83 -2.52 3.47
N GLN A 122 -16.03 -3.05 3.73
CA GLN A 122 -17.20 -2.82 2.87
C GLN A 122 -17.51 -1.34 2.68
N ILE A 123 -17.40 -0.55 3.75
CA ILE A 123 -17.62 0.90 3.66
C ILE A 123 -16.53 1.55 2.80
N ALA A 124 -15.26 1.15 2.96
CA ALA A 124 -14.17 1.62 2.10
C ALA A 124 -14.38 1.22 0.63
N ASP A 125 -14.73 -0.04 0.38
CA ASP A 125 -15.03 -0.57 -0.95
C ASP A 125 -16.15 0.22 -1.62
N SER A 126 -17.21 0.59 -0.87
CA SER A 126 -18.33 1.39 -1.41
C SER A 126 -17.96 2.83 -1.78
N VAL A 127 -16.95 3.42 -1.13
CA VAL A 127 -16.59 4.84 -1.27
C VAL A 127 -15.40 5.03 -2.22
N CYS A 128 -14.50 4.07 -2.30
CA CYS A 128 -13.18 4.25 -2.91
C CYS A 128 -12.99 3.54 -4.26
N LEU A 129 -14.07 3.05 -4.91
CA LEU A 129 -13.99 2.29 -6.16
C LEU A 129 -13.16 2.98 -7.24
N ASP A 130 -13.31 4.29 -7.42
CA ASP A 130 -12.56 5.03 -8.45
C ASP A 130 -11.06 5.08 -8.14
N ALA A 131 -10.72 5.31 -6.87
CA ALA A 131 -9.33 5.26 -6.41
C ALA A 131 -8.75 3.85 -6.57
N TYR A 132 -9.55 2.81 -6.29
CA TYR A 132 -9.15 1.42 -6.42
C TYR A 132 -8.81 1.06 -7.86
N LYS A 133 -9.73 1.33 -8.79
CA LYS A 133 -9.52 1.12 -10.23
C LYS A 133 -8.30 1.87 -10.75
N THR A 134 -8.10 3.11 -10.30
CA THR A 134 -6.99 3.96 -10.76
C THR A 134 -5.63 3.47 -10.27
N LEU A 135 -5.56 3.01 -9.02
CA LEU A 135 -4.31 2.70 -8.33
C LEU A 135 -3.99 1.19 -8.27
N GLY A 136 -4.93 0.34 -8.67
CA GLY A 136 -4.76 -1.11 -8.72
C GLY A 136 -5.20 -1.87 -7.46
N TYR A 137 -5.94 -1.23 -6.55
CA TYR A 137 -6.57 -1.94 -5.43
C TYR A 137 -7.84 -2.66 -5.90
N MET A 138 -8.22 -3.73 -5.20
CA MET A 138 -9.40 -4.53 -5.51
C MET A 138 -10.36 -4.55 -4.32
N ALA A 139 -11.63 -4.27 -4.58
CA ALA A 139 -12.71 -4.47 -3.61
C ALA A 139 -12.97 -5.98 -3.44
N PHE A 140 -13.44 -6.36 -2.27
CA PHE A 140 -13.82 -7.75 -2.01
C PHE A 140 -15.31 -7.95 -2.32
N PRO A 141 -15.68 -9.05 -2.99
CA PRO A 141 -17.09 -9.34 -3.27
C PRO A 141 -17.88 -9.66 -2.00
N ASP A 142 -17.27 -10.32 -1.02
CA ASP A 142 -17.90 -10.79 0.21
C ASP A 142 -16.89 -11.01 1.35
N GLU A 143 -17.40 -11.34 2.53
CA GLU A 143 -16.59 -11.57 3.74
C GLU A 143 -15.69 -12.81 3.62
N SER A 144 -16.09 -13.81 2.82
CA SER A 144 -15.31 -15.02 2.60
C SER A 144 -14.05 -14.69 1.79
N ALA A 145 -14.20 -13.89 0.72
CA ALA A 145 -13.10 -13.37 -0.06
C ALA A 145 -12.18 -12.46 0.77
N TYR A 146 -12.75 -11.62 1.65
CA TYR A 146 -11.97 -10.80 2.57
C TYR A 146 -11.13 -11.65 3.55
N SER A 147 -11.73 -12.69 4.12
CA SER A 147 -11.08 -13.60 5.08
C SER A 147 -10.07 -14.53 4.41
N ASN A 148 -10.18 -14.76 3.10
CA ASN A 148 -9.22 -15.52 2.32
C ASN A 148 -7.96 -14.69 2.01
N TYR A 149 -6.91 -14.82 2.81
CA TYR A 149 -5.66 -14.07 2.64
C TYR A 149 -4.90 -14.36 1.33
N SER A 150 -5.24 -15.42 0.61
CA SER A 150 -4.73 -15.68 -0.74
C SER A 150 -5.46 -14.87 -1.83
N PHE A 151 -6.60 -14.26 -1.52
CA PHE A 151 -7.29 -13.34 -2.43
C PHE A 151 -6.40 -12.13 -2.72
N VAL A 152 -6.28 -11.77 -4.00
CA VAL A 152 -5.45 -10.64 -4.44
C VAL A 152 -6.18 -9.33 -4.16
N SER A 153 -5.63 -8.50 -3.28
CA SER A 153 -6.21 -7.19 -2.90
C SER A 153 -5.56 -6.00 -3.61
N PHE A 154 -4.45 -6.22 -4.31
CA PHE A 154 -3.69 -5.20 -5.02
C PHE A 154 -2.88 -5.80 -6.16
N ARG A 155 -2.83 -5.11 -7.30
CA ARG A 155 -1.87 -5.35 -8.38
C ARG A 155 -1.42 -4.00 -8.92
N THR A 156 -0.11 -3.77 -8.93
CA THR A 156 0.46 -2.54 -9.48
C THR A 156 0.09 -2.41 -10.96
N PRO A 157 -0.62 -1.35 -11.38
CA PRO A 157 -0.83 -1.08 -12.79
C PRO A 157 0.52 -0.85 -13.48
N SER A 158 0.69 -1.32 -14.72
CA SER A 158 1.96 -1.22 -15.45
C SER A 158 2.46 0.22 -15.57
N TYR A 159 1.55 1.19 -15.72
CA TYR A 159 1.86 2.62 -15.79
C TYR A 159 2.24 3.26 -14.45
N LEU A 160 2.06 2.54 -13.32
CA LEU A 160 2.50 2.96 -11.98
C LEU A 160 3.73 2.20 -11.49
N SER A 161 4.19 1.18 -12.20
CA SER A 161 5.38 0.44 -11.80
C SER A 161 6.64 1.28 -11.98
N LEU A 162 7.53 1.19 -10.99
CA LEU A 162 8.93 1.58 -11.14
C LEU A 162 9.63 0.82 -12.25
#